data_AF-A0A1F2X6A8-F1
#
_entry.id   AF-A0A1F2X6A8-F1
#
_cell.length_a   1.000
_cell.length_b   1.000
_cell.length_c   1.000
_cell.angle_alpha   90.00
_cell.angle_beta   90.00
_cell.angle_gamma   90.00
#
_symmetry.space_group_name_H-M   'P 1'
#
loop_
_entity.id
_entity.type
_entity.pdbx_description
1 polymer ?
#
loop_
_entity_poly.entity_id
_entity_poly.type
_entity_poly.pdbx_seq_one_letter_code
_entity_poly.pdbx_strand_id
1 'polypeptide(L)' 'MGLEGKRIPITARTISIIDAYDAMTNDRPYRKAHSKEYAIKELLKYAGKQFDPVLVEQFISIITNKKVLIK' A
#
# COMPACT_ATOMS: atom_id res chain seq x y z
N MET A 1 8.24 -14.00 17.71
CA MET A 1 9.02 -13.76 16.48
C MET A 1 8.05 -13.77 15.30
N GLY A 2 8.09 -12.77 14.42
CA GLY A 2 7.16 -12.63 13.28
C GLY A 2 7.73 -13.16 11.97
N LEU A 3 6.87 -13.35 10.97
CA LEU A 3 7.29 -13.65 9.60
C LEU A 3 7.80 -12.36 8.94
N GLU A 4 8.80 -12.47 8.05
CA GLU A 4 9.39 -11.32 7.36
C GLU A 4 9.52 -11.54 5.85
N GLY A 5 9.44 -10.46 5.09
CA GLY A 5 9.68 -10.46 3.64
C GLY A 5 8.86 -11.51 2.90
N LYS A 6 9.54 -12.32 2.08
CA LYS A 6 8.91 -13.36 1.24
C LYS A 6 8.39 -14.57 2.04
N ARG A 7 8.71 -14.68 3.33
CA ARG A 7 8.13 -15.73 4.20
C ARG A 7 6.68 -15.42 4.58
N ILE A 8 6.26 -14.16 4.45
CA ILE A 8 4.86 -13.78 4.58
C ILE A 8 4.14 -14.17 3.27
N PRO A 9 3.03 -14.93 3.32
CA PRO A 9 2.26 -15.27 2.14
C PRO A 9 1.95 -14.04 1.28
N ILE A 10 2.03 -14.19 -0.04
CA ILE A 10 1.77 -13.08 -0.98
C ILE A 10 0.40 -12.44 -0.70
N THR A 11 -0.63 -13.25 -0.44
CA THR A 11 -1.98 -12.79 -0.09
C THR A 11 -1.99 -11.88 1.13
N ALA A 12 -1.28 -12.23 2.19
CA ALA A 12 -1.19 -11.41 3.40
C ALA A 12 -0.47 -10.08 3.14
N ARG A 13 0.60 -10.08 2.34
CA ARG A 13 1.30 -8.85 1.94
C ARG A 13 0.42 -7.95 1.07
N THR A 14 -0.36 -8.52 0.17
CA THR A 14 -1.33 -7.79 -0.66
C THR A 14 -2.46 -7.20 0.19
N ILE A 15 -3.06 -7.98 1.10
CA ILE A 15 -4.15 -7.51 1.96
C ILE A 15 -3.68 -6.34 2.83
N SER A 16 -2.45 -6.39 3.37
CA SER A 16 -1.87 -5.29 4.16
C SER A 16 -1.82 -3.97 3.40
N ILE A 17 -1.49 -4.00 2.10
CA ILE A 17 -1.47 -2.80 1.24
C ILE A 17 -2.89 -2.29 0.98
N ILE A 18 -3.83 -3.20 0.68
CA ILE A 18 -5.23 -2.84 0.42
C ILE A 18 -5.87 -2.23 1.67
N ASP A 19 -5.68 -2.84 2.83
CA ASP A 19 -6.23 -2.36 4.10
C ASP A 19 -5.68 -0.97 4.45
N ALA A 20 -4.36 -0.75 4.28
CA ALA A 20 -3.78 0.57 4.49
C ALA A 20 -4.33 1.63 3.51
N TYR A 21 -4.48 1.29 2.23
CA TYR A 21 -5.04 2.20 1.24
C TYR A 21 -6.50 2.55 1.53
N ASP A 22 -7.32 1.55 1.84
CA ASP A 22 -8.72 1.71 2.21
C ASP A 22 -8.87 2.57 3.47
N ALA A 23 -8.06 2.26 4.49
CA ALA A 23 -8.00 3.02 5.73
C ALA A 23 -7.63 4.50 5.51
N MET A 24 -6.86 4.82 4.48
CA MET A 24 -6.50 6.20 4.13
C MET A 24 -7.56 6.89 3.28
N THR A 25 -8.22 6.18 2.37
CA THR A 25 -9.07 6.78 1.32
C THR A 25 -10.56 6.75 1.60
N ASN A 26 -11.00 6.05 2.65
CA ASN A 26 -12.38 6.08 3.12
C ASN A 26 -12.56 6.94 4.37
N ASP A 27 -13.77 7.49 4.51
CA ASP A 27 -14.21 8.19 5.72
C ASP A 27 -14.29 7.19 6.88
N ARG A 28 -13.84 7.62 8.06
CA ARG A 28 -13.99 6.89 9.32
C ARG A 28 -14.73 7.79 10.31
N PRO A 29 -15.39 7.25 11.35
CA PRO A 29 -16.17 8.04 12.30
C PRO A 29 -15.41 9.23 12.91
N TYR A 30 -14.09 9.13 13.03
CA TYR A 30 -13.22 10.14 13.65
C TYR A 30 -12.25 10.83 12.69
N ARG A 31 -12.29 10.53 11.38
CA ARG A 31 -11.35 11.10 10.41
C ARG A 31 -11.94 11.08 9.02
N LYS A 32 -11.82 12.21 8.31
CA LYS A 32 -12.12 12.26 6.88
C LYS A 32 -11.11 11.46 6.06
N ALA A 33 -11.57 10.98 4.90
CA ALA A 33 -10.72 10.37 3.89
C ALA A 33 -9.60 11.34 3.47
N HIS A 34 -8.40 10.80 3.30
CA HIS A 34 -7.33 11.49 2.60
C HIS A 34 -7.49 11.30 1.08
N SER A 35 -6.81 12.15 0.31
CA SER A 35 -6.76 12.02 -1.14
C SER A 35 -6.04 10.74 -1.57
N LYS A 36 -6.32 10.30 -2.81
CA LYS A 36 -5.60 9.18 -3.41
C LYS A 36 -4.10 9.46 -3.50
N GLU A 37 -3.71 10.69 -3.82
CA GLU A 37 -2.31 11.09 -3.90
C GLU A 37 -1.60 11.01 -2.54
N TYR A 38 -2.29 11.33 -1.45
CA TYR A 38 -1.76 11.16 -0.10
C TYR A 38 -1.51 9.67 0.20
N ALA A 39 -2.51 8.82 -0.07
CA ALA A 39 -2.39 7.39 0.17
C ALA A 39 -1.26 6.76 -0.65
N ILE A 40 -1.11 7.16 -1.93
CA ILE A 40 0.00 6.73 -2.79
C ILE A 40 1.35 7.14 -2.20
N LYS A 41 1.49 8.40 -1.74
CA LYS A 41 2.74 8.89 -1.13
C LYS A 41 3.11 8.10 0.13
N GLU A 42 2.15 7.80 1.00
CA GLU A 42 2.41 7.02 2.21
C GLU A 42 2.78 5.57 1.88
N LEU A 43 2.08 4.91 0.94
CA LEU A 43 2.46 3.57 0.49
C LEU A 43 3.89 3.52 -0.07
N LEU A 44 4.27 4.50 -0.89
CA LEU A 44 5.63 4.60 -1.43
C LEU A 44 6.67 4.84 -0.33
N LYS A 45 6.38 5.72 0.64
CA LYS A 45 7.27 6.04 1.75
C LYS A 45 7.60 4.82 2.63
N TYR A 46 6.66 3.89 2.76
CA TYR A 46 6.83 2.67 3.57
C TYR A 46 7.06 1.39 2.74
N ALA A 47 7.19 1.52 1.41
CA ALA A 47 7.63 0.43 0.54
C ALA A 47 9.04 -0.05 0.93
N GLY A 48 9.23 -1.36 1.02
CA GLY A 48 10.49 -1.97 1.46
C GLY A 48 10.71 -1.97 2.98
N LYS A 49 9.83 -1.32 3.76
CA LYS A 49 9.85 -1.32 5.24
C LYS A 49 8.66 -2.08 5.81
N GLN A 50 7.46 -1.58 5.54
CA GLN A 50 6.20 -2.15 6.02
C GLN A 50 5.49 -2.94 4.92
N PHE A 51 5.64 -2.49 3.67
CA PHE A 51 4.98 -3.08 2.52
C PHE A 51 5.99 -3.70 1.56
N ASP A 52 5.56 -4.75 0.86
CA ASP A 52 6.36 -5.30 -0.23
C ASP A 52 6.45 -4.25 -1.35
N PRO A 53 7.67 -3.79 -1.70
CA PRO A 53 7.83 -2.71 -2.67
C PRO A 53 7.33 -3.11 -4.07
N VAL A 54 7.45 -4.38 -4.46
CA VAL A 54 6.97 -4.86 -5.76
C VAL A 54 5.44 -4.80 -5.81
N LEU A 55 4.78 -5.22 -4.73
CA LEU A 55 3.32 -5.18 -4.66
C LEU A 55 2.79 -3.74 -4.57
N VAL A 56 3.49 -2.83 -3.89
CA VAL A 56 3.14 -1.40 -3.87
C VAL A 56 3.22 -0.80 -5.27
N GLU A 57 4.28 -1.08 -6.02
CA GLU A 57 4.43 -0.61 -7.40
C GLU A 57 3.28 -1.10 -8.30
N GLN A 58 2.96 -2.39 -8.23
CA GLN A 58 1.85 -2.98 -9.00
C GLN A 58 0.51 -2.37 -8.61
N PHE A 59 0.25 -2.24 -7.30
CA PHE A 59 -1.00 -1.68 -6.80
C PHE A 59 -1.21 -0.24 -7.27
N ILE A 60 -0.18 0.62 -7.12
CA ILE A 60 -0.25 2.01 -7.58
C ILE A 60 -0.46 2.06 -9.09
N SER A 61 0.21 1.19 -9.85
CA SER A 61 0.07 1.18 -11.29
C SER A 61 -1.37 0.86 -11.74
N ILE A 62 -2.03 -0.06 -11.04
CA ILE A 62 -3.44 -0.42 -11.28
C ILE A 62 -4.36 0.76 -10.98
N ILE A 63 -4.25 1.38 -9.80
CA ILE A 63 -5.21 2.43 -9.38
C ILE A 63 -5.00 3.78 -10.09
N THR A 64 -3.80 4.01 -10.64
CA THR A 64 -3.48 5.24 -11.41
C THR A 64 -3.61 5.03 -12.91
N ASN A 65 -3.75 3.78 -13.36
CA ASN A 65 -3.66 3.38 -14.76
C ASN A 65 -2.40 3.93 -15.45
N LYS A 66 -1.27 3.98 -14.72
CA LYS A 66 0.02 4.49 -15.16
C LYS A 66 1.12 3.57 -14.67
N LYS A 67 2.17 3.36 -15.46
CA LYS A 67 3.31 2.57 -15.03
C LYS A 67 4.13 3.37 -14.01
N VAL A 68 4.29 2.83 -12.80
CA VAL A 68 5.18 3.39 -11.77
C VAL A 68 6.42 2.51 -11.69
N LEU A 69 7.61 3.13 -11.57
CA LEU A 69 8.87 2.43 -11.27
C LEU A 69 9.41 2.96 -9.95
N ILE A 70 9.53 2.09 -8.95
CA ILE A 70 10.26 2.37 -7.71
C ILE A 70 11.74 2.09 -7.99
N LYS A 71 12.58 3.14 -7.90
CA LYS A 71 14.04 3.04 -8.07
C LYS A 71 14.72 2.56 -6.80
#